data_AF-A0A960XM83-F1
#
_entry.id   AF-A0A960XM83-F1
#
_cell.length_a   1.000
_cell.length_b   1.000
_cell.length_c   1.000
_cell.angle_alpha   90.00
_cell.angle_beta   90.00
_cell.angle_gamma   90.00
#
_symmetry.space_group_name_H-M   'P 1'
#
loop_
_entity.id
_entity.type
_entity.pdbx_description
1 polymer ?
#
loop_
_entity_poly.entity_id
_entity_poly.type
_entity_poly.pdbx_seq_one_letter_code
_entity_poly.pdbx_strand_id
1 'polypeptide(L)'
;VMQKLADGGGIYTLGYQPGTQLSGNLIHDVPRSTYAHGGAPNNGFFIDEGSKGFLFESNVVYATSGRSVRFNQNQPEGHTWKANFFDETTTPEAIAAAAKLAGPRPLAVGHPFACTDYSAGKVCLVSAAGRVEWEYPAPSCNDLWVLPNGNLLFNTGHGVREVTRAKEVVFDYQSKSEIYACQRLPDGNTFIGECNAGRLIEVAPDGKVVKQLRLLPEGKDGGHAYMRNARRLPNGHYLVAHYGEQVVREYDDSGSVVLEIPAVGGPHSAVRLPDGHTLISCGDMPGGNRVFEVDRSGKRVWEVKGEELPGISLKFMAGLQRLPNGNTVMCNWLGHGQFGKAPHLIEVTPDKSVVWTFADHVAFRTISSVQLLDVPGDTTQWEISH
;
A
#
# COMPACT_ATOMS: atom_id res chain seq x y z
N VAL A 1 -20.22 -32.06 -47.09
CA VAL A 1 -18.95 -31.36 -46.80
C VAL A 1 -19.23 -30.34 -45.71
N MET A 2 -18.62 -30.46 -44.52
CA MET A 2 -18.74 -29.41 -43.51
C MET A 2 -17.84 -28.23 -43.91
N GLN A 3 -18.40 -27.03 -43.97
CA GLN A 3 -17.63 -25.81 -44.18
C GLN A 3 -17.15 -25.28 -42.82
N LYS A 4 -15.88 -24.89 -42.72
CA LYS A 4 -15.34 -24.21 -41.54
C LYS A 4 -15.68 -22.73 -41.66
N LEU A 5 -16.37 -22.17 -40.67
CA LEU A 5 -16.65 -20.73 -40.57
C LEU A 5 -15.71 -20.08 -39.56
N ALA A 6 -15.51 -18.77 -39.68
CA ALA A 6 -14.81 -17.96 -38.68
C ALA A 6 -15.59 -16.68 -38.43
N ASP A 7 -15.96 -16.43 -37.18
CA ASP A 7 -16.50 -15.17 -36.71
C ASP A 7 -15.91 -14.88 -35.32
N GLY A 8 -14.64 -14.44 -35.32
CA GLY A 8 -13.80 -14.42 -34.12
C GLY A 8 -13.60 -13.03 -33.51
N GLY A 9 -13.32 -13.04 -32.21
CA GLY A 9 -12.71 -11.94 -31.47
C GLY A 9 -11.53 -12.48 -30.67
N GLY A 10 -10.50 -11.67 -30.41
CA GLY A 10 -9.51 -11.97 -29.38
C GLY A 10 -10.17 -12.17 -28.01
N ILE A 11 -11.17 -11.33 -27.70
CA ILE A 11 -12.09 -11.52 -26.57
C ILE A 11 -13.53 -11.38 -27.08
N TYR A 12 -14.38 -12.32 -26.69
CA TYR A 12 -15.80 -12.37 -27.04
C TYR A 12 -16.68 -12.17 -25.80
N THR A 13 -17.72 -11.34 -25.90
CA THR A 13 -18.70 -11.13 -24.81
C THR A 13 -20.12 -11.47 -25.25
N LEU A 14 -20.95 -11.91 -24.30
CA LEU A 14 -22.37 -12.20 -24.51
C LEU A 14 -23.18 -11.90 -23.23
N GLY A 15 -24.35 -11.26 -23.37
CA GLY A 15 -25.30 -11.06 -22.27
C GLY A 15 -24.95 -9.97 -21.24
N TYR A 16 -25.92 -9.64 -20.38
CA TYR A 16 -25.78 -8.57 -19.38
C TYR A 16 -24.90 -9.01 -18.20
N GLN A 17 -23.76 -8.35 -17.99
CA GLN A 17 -22.76 -8.71 -16.98
C GLN A 17 -22.24 -7.46 -16.22
N PRO A 18 -23.10 -6.78 -15.44
CA PRO A 18 -22.72 -5.56 -14.72
C PRO A 18 -21.58 -5.83 -13.72
N GLY A 19 -20.63 -4.90 -13.64
CA GLY A 19 -19.46 -5.00 -12.75
C GLY A 19 -18.27 -5.76 -13.35
N THR A 20 -18.43 -6.36 -14.54
CA THR A 20 -17.35 -7.02 -15.25
C THR A 20 -16.38 -6.00 -15.85
N GLN A 21 -15.09 -6.25 -15.70
CA GLN A 21 -14.02 -5.39 -16.20
C GLN A 21 -13.12 -6.16 -17.16
N LEU A 22 -12.89 -5.57 -18.33
CA LEU A 22 -11.90 -6.01 -19.30
C LEU A 22 -10.83 -4.93 -19.33
N SER A 23 -9.79 -5.11 -18.52
CA SER A 23 -8.76 -4.09 -18.24
C SER A 23 -7.37 -4.55 -18.62
N GLY A 24 -6.59 -3.68 -19.27
CA GLY A 24 -5.16 -3.89 -19.51
C GLY A 24 -4.80 -4.95 -20.55
N ASN A 25 -5.75 -5.43 -21.36
CA ASN A 25 -5.48 -6.48 -22.35
C ASN A 25 -4.60 -5.94 -23.48
N LEU A 26 -3.72 -6.81 -24.02
CA LEU A 26 -2.97 -6.60 -25.26
C LEU A 26 -3.46 -7.61 -26.27
N ILE A 27 -4.25 -7.16 -27.25
CA ILE A 27 -4.84 -8.01 -28.28
C ILE A 27 -4.25 -7.60 -29.62
N HIS A 28 -3.42 -8.46 -30.20
CA HIS A 28 -2.78 -8.16 -31.46
C HIS A 28 -2.59 -9.39 -32.33
N ASP A 29 -2.30 -9.15 -33.61
CA ASP A 29 -2.08 -10.19 -34.61
C ASP A 29 -3.23 -11.20 -34.59
N VAL A 30 -4.45 -10.72 -34.86
CA VAL A 30 -5.67 -11.53 -34.93
C VAL A 30 -6.06 -11.78 -36.39
N PRO A 31 -5.36 -12.70 -37.10
CA PRO A 31 -5.61 -12.96 -38.50
C PRO A 31 -6.88 -13.80 -38.68
N ARG A 32 -7.42 -13.76 -39.90
CA ARG A 32 -8.47 -14.67 -40.35
C ARG A 32 -7.85 -15.87 -41.06
N SER A 33 -8.30 -17.08 -40.71
CA SER A 33 -7.85 -18.31 -41.38
C SER A 33 -8.25 -18.32 -42.86
N THR A 34 -7.34 -18.69 -43.74
CA THR A 34 -7.60 -18.87 -45.19
C THR A 34 -8.52 -20.05 -45.49
N TYR A 35 -8.68 -20.99 -44.54
CA TYR A 35 -9.59 -22.13 -44.66
C TYR A 35 -11.03 -21.82 -44.23
N ALA A 36 -11.27 -20.63 -43.66
CA ALA A 36 -12.59 -20.21 -43.23
C ALA A 36 -13.41 -19.71 -44.42
N HIS A 37 -14.59 -20.28 -44.58
CA HIS A 37 -15.61 -19.88 -45.55
C HIS A 37 -16.44 -18.72 -44.97
N GLY A 38 -17.09 -17.95 -45.84
CA GLY A 38 -17.81 -16.72 -45.46
C GLY A 38 -16.91 -15.47 -45.44
N GLY A 39 -17.48 -14.30 -45.14
CA GLY A 39 -16.80 -13.00 -45.24
C GLY A 39 -16.53 -12.28 -43.90
N ALA A 40 -16.92 -12.85 -42.77
CA ALA A 40 -16.76 -12.18 -41.48
C ALA A 40 -15.26 -12.10 -41.07
N PRO A 41 -14.77 -10.91 -40.64
CA PRO A 41 -13.39 -10.74 -40.19
C PRO A 41 -13.24 -11.09 -38.70
N ASN A 42 -12.01 -11.39 -38.28
CA ASN A 42 -11.67 -11.53 -36.86
C ASN A 42 -11.28 -10.18 -36.25
N ASN A 43 -11.77 -9.90 -35.05
CA ASN A 43 -11.71 -8.59 -34.39
C ASN A 43 -10.90 -8.66 -33.10
N GLY A 44 -10.58 -7.51 -32.50
CA GLY A 44 -9.99 -7.49 -31.16
C GLY A 44 -10.99 -7.90 -30.10
N PHE A 45 -11.95 -7.02 -29.83
CA PHE A 45 -13.16 -7.33 -29.06
C PHE A 45 -14.32 -7.66 -29.99
N PHE A 46 -15.01 -8.76 -29.71
CA PHE A 46 -16.29 -9.09 -30.30
C PHE A 46 -17.36 -8.98 -29.21
N ILE A 47 -18.12 -7.89 -29.26
CA ILE A 47 -19.19 -7.60 -28.34
C ILE A 47 -20.50 -8.05 -28.96
N ASP A 48 -20.92 -9.27 -28.59
CA ASP A 48 -22.09 -9.92 -29.20
C ASP A 48 -23.40 -9.58 -28.46
N GLU A 49 -24.48 -10.19 -28.94
CA GLU A 49 -25.86 -9.92 -28.59
C GLU A 49 -26.10 -9.85 -27.08
N GLY A 50 -26.81 -8.81 -26.66
CA GLY A 50 -27.19 -8.61 -25.26
C GLY A 50 -26.03 -8.24 -24.32
N SER A 51 -24.78 -8.10 -24.79
CA SER A 51 -23.67 -7.65 -23.93
C SER A 51 -23.94 -6.27 -23.36
N LYS A 52 -23.89 -6.10 -22.03
CA LYS A 52 -24.09 -4.80 -21.38
C LYS A 52 -23.45 -4.77 -19.99
N GLY A 53 -23.03 -3.60 -19.52
CA GLY A 53 -22.55 -3.38 -18.16
C GLY A 53 -21.05 -3.63 -17.94
N PHE A 54 -20.28 -3.74 -19.02
CA PHE A 54 -18.83 -3.94 -18.97
C PHE A 54 -18.08 -2.61 -18.87
N LEU A 55 -16.98 -2.62 -18.12
CA LEU A 55 -15.93 -1.60 -18.19
C LEU A 55 -14.80 -2.11 -19.07
N PHE A 56 -14.51 -1.39 -20.15
CA PHE A 56 -13.32 -1.57 -20.98
C PHE A 56 -12.33 -0.47 -20.65
N GLU A 57 -11.21 -0.81 -20.03
CA GLU A 57 -10.19 0.20 -19.71
C GLU A 57 -8.76 -0.21 -20.06
N SER A 58 -7.95 0.75 -20.48
CA SER A 58 -6.50 0.54 -20.67
C SER A 58 -6.14 -0.63 -21.59
N ASN A 59 -7.04 -1.03 -22.49
CA ASN A 59 -6.77 -2.10 -23.45
C ASN A 59 -6.03 -1.55 -24.66
N VAL A 60 -5.15 -2.36 -25.24
CA VAL A 60 -4.42 -2.05 -26.46
C VAL A 60 -4.77 -3.10 -27.50
N VAL A 61 -5.28 -2.66 -28.64
CA VAL A 61 -5.71 -3.54 -29.73
C VAL A 61 -5.17 -3.05 -31.07
N TYR A 62 -4.45 -3.92 -31.78
CA TYR A 62 -3.92 -3.60 -33.10
C TYR A 62 -3.75 -4.84 -34.00
N ALA A 63 -3.47 -4.65 -35.29
CA ALA A 63 -3.19 -5.72 -36.26
C ALA A 63 -4.26 -6.83 -36.27
N THR A 64 -5.53 -6.43 -36.25
CA THR A 64 -6.66 -7.36 -36.41
C THR A 64 -7.09 -7.42 -37.87
N SER A 65 -7.61 -8.57 -38.34
CA SER A 65 -8.16 -8.68 -39.70
C SER A 65 -9.46 -7.90 -39.92
N GLY A 66 -10.07 -7.42 -38.84
CA GLY A 66 -11.33 -6.67 -38.78
C GLY A 66 -11.13 -5.35 -38.05
N ARG A 67 -11.98 -5.12 -37.03
CA ARG A 67 -11.90 -3.92 -36.18
C ARG A 67 -11.33 -4.24 -34.80
N SER A 68 -10.81 -3.23 -34.12
CA SER A 68 -10.41 -3.34 -32.72
C SER A 68 -11.60 -3.68 -31.82
N VAL A 69 -12.78 -3.13 -32.14
CA VAL A 69 -14.05 -3.45 -31.46
C VAL A 69 -15.14 -3.66 -32.51
N ARG A 70 -15.77 -4.83 -32.47
CA ARG A 70 -16.96 -5.14 -33.26
C ARG A 70 -18.16 -5.29 -32.33
N PHE A 71 -19.25 -4.62 -32.69
CA PHE A 71 -20.55 -4.79 -32.06
C PHE A 71 -21.45 -5.62 -32.98
N ASN A 72 -22.03 -6.70 -32.45
CA ASN A 72 -23.05 -7.49 -33.14
C ASN A 72 -24.34 -7.44 -32.31
N GLN A 73 -25.41 -6.90 -32.90
CA GLN A 73 -26.69 -6.68 -32.20
C GLN A 73 -26.51 -5.98 -30.83
N ASN A 74 -25.59 -5.02 -30.79
CA ASN A 74 -25.15 -4.32 -29.60
C ASN A 74 -24.70 -2.89 -29.93
N GLN A 75 -24.60 -2.01 -28.93
CA GLN A 75 -24.18 -0.62 -29.07
C GLN A 75 -23.21 -0.19 -27.94
N PRO A 76 -22.24 0.69 -28.23
CA PRO A 76 -21.20 1.08 -27.27
C PRO A 76 -21.72 1.73 -25.99
N GLU A 77 -22.88 2.36 -26.01
CA GLU A 77 -23.51 3.05 -24.87
C GLU A 77 -23.95 2.10 -23.75
N GLY A 78 -24.03 0.79 -24.04
CA GLY A 78 -24.25 -0.25 -23.03
C GLY A 78 -23.05 -0.48 -22.10
N HIS A 79 -21.93 0.21 -22.32
CA HIS A 79 -20.64 -0.06 -21.69
C HIS A 79 -19.93 1.23 -21.26
N THR A 80 -18.95 1.09 -20.37
CA THR A 80 -18.04 2.18 -19.98
C THR A 80 -16.68 1.98 -20.64
N TRP A 81 -16.11 3.04 -21.20
CA TRP A 81 -14.84 3.01 -21.92
C TRP A 81 -13.86 4.02 -21.30
N LYS A 82 -12.65 3.61 -20.95
CA LYS A 82 -11.63 4.50 -20.36
C LYS A 82 -10.24 4.21 -20.92
N ALA A 83 -9.57 5.21 -21.49
CA ALA A 83 -8.14 5.13 -21.83
C ALA A 83 -7.72 3.87 -22.64
N ASN A 84 -8.55 3.44 -23.61
CA ASN A 84 -8.18 2.35 -24.52
C ASN A 84 -7.44 2.88 -25.76
N PHE A 85 -6.58 2.05 -26.35
CA PHE A 85 -5.74 2.36 -27.50
C PHE A 85 -6.08 1.38 -28.63
N PHE A 86 -6.72 1.87 -29.68
CA PHE A 86 -7.25 1.05 -30.79
C PHE A 86 -6.71 1.57 -32.12
N ASP A 87 -6.38 0.67 -33.05
CA ASP A 87 -5.83 0.97 -34.39
C ASP A 87 -6.59 2.09 -35.13
N GLU A 88 -7.91 2.12 -35.00
CA GLU A 88 -8.75 3.08 -35.72
C GLU A 88 -8.75 4.49 -35.10
N THR A 89 -8.32 4.63 -33.85
CA THR A 89 -8.46 5.87 -33.07
C THR A 89 -7.17 6.39 -32.45
N THR A 90 -6.07 5.66 -32.60
CA THR A 90 -4.81 5.92 -31.91
C THR A 90 -3.65 5.85 -32.91
N THR A 91 -2.66 6.74 -32.79
CA THR A 91 -1.51 6.72 -33.70
C THR A 91 -0.65 5.47 -33.49
N PRO A 92 0.03 4.95 -34.53
CA PRO A 92 0.91 3.78 -34.39
C PRO A 92 1.98 3.94 -33.30
N GLU A 93 2.51 5.15 -33.10
CA GLU A 93 3.52 5.42 -32.04
C GLU A 93 2.90 5.29 -30.65
N ALA A 94 1.69 5.80 -30.45
CA ALA A 94 0.98 5.70 -29.19
C ALA A 94 0.51 4.26 -28.90
N ILE A 95 0.11 3.52 -29.94
CA ILE A 95 -0.15 2.07 -29.84
C ILE A 95 1.11 1.32 -29.45
N ALA A 96 2.24 1.58 -30.10
CA ALA A 96 3.51 0.93 -29.78
C ALA A 96 3.98 1.26 -28.35
N ALA A 97 3.76 2.50 -27.89
CA ALA A 97 4.06 2.90 -26.50
C ALA A 97 3.14 2.20 -25.49
N ALA A 98 1.84 2.18 -25.75
CA ALA A 98 0.85 1.53 -24.87
C ALA A 98 1.01 0.00 -24.86
N ALA A 99 1.33 -0.62 -26.00
CA ALA A 99 1.53 -2.06 -26.15
C ALA A 99 2.68 -2.57 -25.27
N LYS A 100 3.75 -1.77 -25.09
CA LYS A 100 4.85 -2.08 -24.16
C LYS A 100 4.39 -2.16 -22.70
N LEU A 101 3.26 -1.54 -22.36
CA LEU A 101 2.70 -1.45 -21.01
C LEU A 101 1.45 -2.36 -20.82
N ALA A 102 0.98 -2.99 -21.89
CA ALA A 102 -0.27 -3.76 -21.92
C ALA A 102 -0.03 -5.28 -21.94
N GLY A 103 -1.11 -6.05 -21.75
CA GLY A 103 -1.11 -7.50 -21.77
C GLY A 103 -1.30 -8.09 -20.38
N PRO A 104 -1.21 -9.42 -20.23
CA PRO A 104 -0.93 -9.98 -18.93
C PRO A 104 0.41 -9.39 -18.48
N ARG A 105 0.32 -8.30 -17.72
CA ARG A 105 1.29 -8.08 -16.67
C ARG A 105 1.33 -9.44 -15.98
N PRO A 106 2.49 -10.08 -15.75
CA PRO A 106 2.53 -11.06 -14.66
C PRO A 106 1.77 -10.35 -13.54
N LEU A 107 0.74 -10.99 -12.93
CA LEU A 107 0.20 -10.51 -11.65
C LEU A 107 1.42 -10.02 -10.91
N ALA A 108 1.64 -8.71 -10.84
CA ALA A 108 3.00 -8.21 -10.71
C ALA A 108 3.38 -8.60 -9.31
N VAL A 109 4.11 -9.73 -9.12
CA VAL A 109 3.90 -10.70 -8.01
C VAL A 109 3.48 -9.91 -6.80
N GLY A 110 2.16 -9.72 -6.65
CA GLY A 110 1.73 -8.66 -5.77
C GLY A 110 2.07 -9.12 -4.38
N HIS A 111 2.41 -8.21 -3.50
CA HIS A 111 2.73 -8.66 -2.16
C HIS A 111 1.42 -9.06 -1.47
N PRO A 112 1.34 -10.23 -0.82
CA PRO A 112 0.40 -10.36 0.27
C PRO A 112 0.84 -9.40 1.38
N PHE A 113 -0.08 -8.60 1.91
CA PHE A 113 0.25 -7.61 2.94
C PHE A 113 -0.84 -7.50 4.00
N ALA A 114 -0.44 -7.07 5.18
CA ALA A 114 -1.35 -6.57 6.20
C ALA A 114 -1.28 -5.04 6.23
N CYS A 115 -2.41 -4.37 6.43
CA CYS A 115 -2.44 -2.90 6.44
C CYS A 115 -3.49 -2.33 7.40
N THR A 116 -3.29 -1.07 7.78
CA THR A 116 -4.29 -0.24 8.49
C THR A 116 -4.99 0.64 7.48
N ASP A 117 -6.32 0.59 7.42
CA ASP A 117 -7.13 1.60 6.74
C ASP A 117 -7.67 2.58 7.78
N TYR A 118 -6.92 3.65 8.02
CA TYR A 118 -7.19 4.60 9.10
C TYR A 118 -8.59 5.23 8.96
N SER A 119 -8.92 5.70 7.76
CA SER A 119 -10.20 6.39 7.51
C SER A 119 -11.39 5.45 7.38
N ALA A 120 -11.18 4.17 7.04
CA ALA A 120 -12.24 3.16 7.12
C ALA A 120 -12.37 2.56 8.54
N GLY A 121 -11.38 2.75 9.41
CA GLY A 121 -11.38 2.24 10.78
C GLY A 121 -11.27 0.72 10.83
N LYS A 122 -10.40 0.13 10.01
CA LYS A 122 -10.18 -1.33 9.96
C LYS A 122 -8.73 -1.70 9.69
N VAL A 123 -8.34 -2.90 10.11
CA VAL A 123 -7.13 -3.57 9.66
C VAL A 123 -7.50 -4.70 8.69
N CYS A 124 -6.66 -4.95 7.69
CA CYS A 124 -6.92 -5.93 6.64
C CYS A 124 -5.71 -6.85 6.42
N LEU A 125 -5.98 -8.08 5.98
CA LEU A 125 -5.04 -8.90 5.23
C LEU A 125 -5.46 -8.92 3.77
N VAL A 126 -4.50 -8.70 2.89
CA VAL A 126 -4.71 -8.59 1.45
C VAL A 126 -3.82 -9.60 0.76
N SER A 127 -4.41 -10.37 -0.15
CA SER A 127 -3.68 -11.31 -1.00
C SER A 127 -2.74 -10.59 -1.97
N ALA A 128 -1.80 -11.34 -2.54
CA ALA A 128 -0.98 -10.92 -3.68
C ALA A 128 -1.79 -10.38 -4.87
N ALA A 129 -3.04 -10.80 -5.03
CA ALA A 129 -3.93 -10.32 -6.08
C ALA A 129 -4.65 -9.00 -5.72
N GLY A 130 -4.35 -8.39 -4.57
CA GLY A 130 -5.01 -7.18 -4.09
C GLY A 130 -6.38 -7.40 -3.45
N ARG A 131 -6.82 -8.65 -3.26
CA ARG A 131 -8.12 -8.98 -2.65
C ARG A 131 -8.02 -9.03 -1.14
N VAL A 132 -8.96 -8.40 -0.43
CA VAL A 132 -9.12 -8.52 1.02
C VAL A 132 -9.53 -9.96 1.37
N GLU A 133 -8.73 -10.64 2.17
CA GLU A 133 -9.00 -12.02 2.63
C GLU A 133 -9.49 -12.05 4.08
N TRP A 134 -9.16 -11.02 4.84
CA TRP A 134 -9.55 -10.89 6.24
C TRP A 134 -9.59 -9.41 6.62
N GLU A 135 -10.54 -9.02 7.47
CA GLU A 135 -10.60 -7.67 8.04
C GLU A 135 -11.16 -7.68 9.47
N TYR A 136 -10.80 -6.67 10.25
CA TYR A 136 -11.26 -6.47 11.62
C TYR A 136 -11.45 -4.98 11.95
N PRO A 137 -12.52 -4.60 12.68
CA PRO A 137 -12.74 -3.21 13.09
C PRO A 137 -11.64 -2.67 14.01
N ALA A 138 -11.01 -1.57 13.60
CA ALA A 138 -9.90 -0.94 14.30
C ALA A 138 -9.96 0.59 14.08
N PRO A 139 -10.81 1.31 14.84
CA PRO A 139 -10.95 2.75 14.67
C PRO A 139 -9.62 3.47 14.94
N SER A 140 -9.28 4.45 14.12
CA SER A 140 -8.07 5.27 14.26
C SER A 140 -6.76 4.47 14.32
N CYS A 141 -6.70 3.32 13.65
CA CYS A 141 -5.52 2.46 13.60
C CYS A 141 -4.42 3.06 12.70
N ASN A 142 -3.19 3.10 13.22
CA ASN A 142 -2.01 3.68 12.56
C ASN A 142 -0.81 2.75 12.54
N ASP A 143 -0.85 1.65 13.28
CA ASP A 143 0.25 0.72 13.40
C ASP A 143 -0.29 -0.70 13.57
N LEU A 144 0.39 -1.67 12.95
CA LEU A 144 0.00 -3.07 12.99
C LEU A 144 1.20 -4.00 12.86
N TRP A 145 1.01 -5.24 13.28
CA TRP A 145 1.92 -6.35 13.11
C TRP A 145 1.15 -7.64 12.91
N VAL A 146 1.58 -8.45 11.95
CA VAL A 146 1.28 -9.87 11.92
C VAL A 146 2.41 -10.57 12.68
N LEU A 147 2.04 -11.24 13.78
CA LEU A 147 2.96 -11.95 14.66
C LEU A 147 3.28 -13.35 14.12
N PRO A 148 4.36 -14.01 14.59
CA PRO A 148 4.76 -15.35 14.11
C PRO A 148 3.68 -16.43 14.28
N ASN A 149 2.80 -16.28 15.28
CA ASN A 149 1.66 -17.15 15.51
C ASN A 149 0.47 -16.89 14.55
N GLY A 150 0.59 -15.91 13.65
CA GLY A 150 -0.45 -15.49 12.71
C GLY A 150 -1.47 -14.49 13.28
N ASN A 151 -1.38 -14.11 14.55
CA ASN A 151 -2.25 -13.11 15.14
C ASN A 151 -1.93 -11.70 14.60
N LEU A 152 -2.88 -10.78 14.71
CA LEU A 152 -2.66 -9.37 14.41
C LEU A 152 -2.61 -8.57 15.71
N LEU A 153 -1.53 -7.82 15.92
CA LEU A 153 -1.39 -6.80 16.94
C LEU A 153 -1.52 -5.42 16.29
N PHE A 154 -2.38 -4.53 16.81
CA PHE A 154 -2.59 -3.20 16.25
C PHE A 154 -3.14 -2.21 17.28
N ASN A 155 -2.99 -0.91 17.03
CA ASN A 155 -3.61 0.12 17.85
C ASN A 155 -5.05 0.46 17.38
N THR A 156 -5.87 0.97 18.29
CA THR A 156 -7.28 1.33 18.06
C THR A 156 -7.58 2.76 18.52
N GLY A 157 -6.68 3.70 18.22
CA GLY A 157 -6.76 5.09 18.66
C GLY A 157 -6.33 5.29 20.11
N HIS A 158 -7.09 4.75 21.09
CA HIS A 158 -6.78 4.83 22.53
C HIS A 158 -6.45 3.47 23.16
N GLY A 159 -6.31 2.43 22.35
CA GLY A 159 -6.00 1.09 22.82
C GLY A 159 -5.03 0.36 21.92
N VAL A 160 -4.60 -0.82 22.37
CA VAL A 160 -3.84 -1.81 21.60
C VAL A 160 -4.50 -3.16 21.78
N ARG A 161 -4.63 -3.91 20.70
CA ARG A 161 -5.29 -5.20 20.69
C ARG A 161 -4.48 -6.22 19.91
N GLU A 162 -4.43 -7.45 20.42
CA GLU A 162 -4.05 -8.62 19.63
C GLU A 162 -5.28 -9.49 19.39
N VAL A 163 -5.49 -9.89 18.14
CA VAL A 163 -6.57 -10.82 17.76
C VAL A 163 -6.05 -12.01 16.97
N THR A 164 -6.68 -13.16 17.19
CA THR A 164 -6.43 -14.36 16.39
C THR A 164 -7.00 -14.21 14.98
N ARG A 165 -6.61 -15.11 14.06
CA ARG A 165 -7.26 -15.21 12.73
C ARG A 165 -8.77 -15.47 12.82
N ALA A 166 -9.21 -16.13 13.90
CA ALA A 166 -10.63 -16.34 14.21
C ALA A 166 -11.33 -15.10 14.82
N LYS A 167 -10.62 -13.96 14.92
CA LYS A 167 -11.08 -12.68 15.46
C LYS A 167 -11.34 -12.67 16.97
N GLU A 168 -10.75 -13.62 17.69
CA GLU A 168 -10.80 -13.65 19.16
C GLU A 168 -9.75 -12.70 19.74
N VAL A 169 -10.13 -11.93 20.75
CA VAL A 169 -9.22 -11.00 21.43
C VAL A 169 -8.37 -11.77 22.45
N VAL A 170 -7.05 -11.73 22.31
CA VAL A 170 -6.10 -12.43 23.19
C VAL A 170 -5.20 -11.49 23.99
N PHE A 171 -5.20 -10.20 23.65
CA PHE A 171 -4.58 -9.12 24.42
C PHE A 171 -5.37 -7.84 24.18
N ASP A 172 -5.61 -7.05 25.22
CA ASP A 172 -6.23 -5.73 25.13
C ASP A 172 -5.63 -4.79 26.18
N TYR A 173 -5.26 -3.60 25.75
CA TYR A 173 -4.79 -2.51 26.61
C TYR A 173 -5.51 -1.22 26.22
N GLN A 174 -5.88 -0.41 27.21
CA GLN A 174 -6.55 0.88 27.01
C GLN A 174 -5.78 2.00 27.71
N SER A 175 -5.79 3.18 27.10
CA SER A 175 -5.18 4.39 27.64
C SER A 175 -6.12 5.59 27.51
N LYS A 176 -5.87 6.61 28.35
CA LYS A 176 -6.43 7.94 28.13
C LYS A 176 -5.70 8.69 27.00
N SER A 177 -4.46 8.32 26.74
CA SER A 177 -3.66 8.92 25.67
C SER A 177 -4.00 8.28 24.33
N GLU A 178 -3.89 9.04 23.25
CA GLU A 178 -3.86 8.47 21.91
C GLU A 178 -2.62 7.56 21.78
N ILE A 179 -2.77 6.41 21.14
CA ILE A 179 -1.71 5.44 20.92
C ILE A 179 -1.43 5.38 19.43
N TYR A 180 -0.17 5.55 19.07
CA TYR A 180 0.30 5.62 17.70
C TYR A 180 1.32 4.54 17.34
N ALA A 181 1.81 3.81 18.34
CA ALA A 181 2.78 2.75 18.14
C ALA A 181 2.50 1.57 19.07
N CYS A 182 2.63 0.37 18.54
CA CYS A 182 2.64 -0.87 19.30
C CYS A 182 3.65 -1.84 18.68
N GLN A 183 4.26 -2.72 19.48
CA GLN A 183 5.21 -3.72 18.98
C GLN A 183 5.32 -4.87 20.00
N ARG A 184 5.23 -6.13 19.56
CA ARG A 184 5.54 -7.28 20.42
C ARG A 184 7.05 -7.42 20.55
N LEU A 185 7.54 -7.57 21.78
CA LEU A 185 8.96 -7.71 22.11
C LEU A 185 9.34 -9.20 22.28
N PRO A 186 10.64 -9.57 22.21
CA PRO A 186 11.08 -10.95 22.33
C PRO A 186 10.72 -11.64 23.66
N ASP A 187 10.60 -10.86 24.74
CA ASP A 187 10.25 -11.36 26.06
C ASP A 187 8.73 -11.61 26.21
N GLY A 188 7.96 -11.34 25.16
CA GLY A 188 6.52 -11.48 25.15
C GLY A 188 5.78 -10.26 25.69
N ASN A 189 6.46 -9.18 26.12
CA ASN A 189 5.79 -7.93 26.45
C ASN A 189 5.39 -7.15 25.19
N THR A 190 4.43 -6.24 25.33
CA THR A 190 4.00 -5.33 24.25
C THR A 190 4.52 -3.93 24.55
N PHE A 191 5.41 -3.41 23.70
CA PHE A 191 5.78 -2.01 23.69
C PHE A 191 4.65 -1.14 23.14
N ILE A 192 4.38 0.00 23.77
CA ILE A 192 3.33 0.94 23.39
C ILE A 192 3.84 2.38 23.51
N GLY A 193 3.64 3.17 22.46
CA GLY A 193 3.90 4.62 22.44
C GLY A 193 2.60 5.42 22.62
N GLU A 194 2.45 6.03 23.79
CA GLU A 194 1.35 6.93 24.12
C GLU A 194 1.70 8.37 23.75
N CYS A 195 0.94 8.90 22.80
CA CYS A 195 1.27 10.13 22.10
C CYS A 195 1.18 11.35 22.98
N ASN A 196 -0.03 11.81 23.27
CA ASN A 196 -0.22 13.08 23.91
C ASN A 196 0.21 13.07 25.41
N ALA A 197 0.33 11.89 26.03
CA ALA A 197 0.95 11.73 27.35
C ALA A 197 2.49 11.70 27.32
N GLY A 198 3.10 11.61 26.13
CA GLY A 198 4.55 11.51 25.95
C GLY A 198 5.15 10.35 26.74
N ARG A 199 4.55 9.17 26.68
CA ARG A 199 4.93 8.02 27.51
C ARG A 199 5.21 6.79 26.64
N LEU A 200 6.33 6.14 26.92
CA LEU A 200 6.74 4.89 26.31
C LEU A 200 6.62 3.79 27.37
N ILE A 201 5.86 2.73 27.11
CA ILE A 201 5.61 1.68 28.09
C ILE A 201 5.83 0.29 27.52
N GLU A 202 6.12 -0.66 28.40
CA GLU A 202 6.05 -2.09 28.11
C GLU A 202 4.95 -2.71 28.98
N VAL A 203 4.06 -3.45 28.35
CA VAL A 203 2.88 -4.07 28.97
C VAL A 203 2.99 -5.57 28.90
N ALA A 204 2.91 -6.23 30.05
CA ALA A 204 2.93 -7.69 30.14
C ALA A 204 1.67 -8.33 29.50
N PRO A 205 1.70 -9.63 29.15
CA PRO A 205 0.54 -10.32 28.60
C PRO A 205 -0.74 -10.24 29.47
N ASP A 206 -0.61 -10.03 30.77
CA ASP A 206 -1.74 -9.85 31.69
C ASP A 206 -2.29 -8.41 31.74
N GLY A 207 -1.78 -7.51 30.89
CA GLY A 207 -2.21 -6.12 30.77
C GLY A 207 -1.54 -5.16 31.74
N LYS A 208 -0.62 -5.62 32.61
CA LYS A 208 0.08 -4.73 33.55
C LYS A 208 1.24 -4.01 32.88
N VAL A 209 1.35 -2.71 33.15
CA VAL A 209 2.55 -1.94 32.79
C VAL A 209 3.71 -2.40 33.66
N VAL A 210 4.75 -2.96 33.04
CA VAL A 210 5.95 -3.47 33.73
C VAL A 210 7.15 -2.54 33.58
N LYS A 211 7.13 -1.67 32.57
CA LYS A 211 8.13 -0.63 32.35
C LYS A 211 7.48 0.64 31.83
N GLN A 212 8.00 1.79 32.25
CA GLN A 212 7.61 3.08 31.69
C GLN A 212 8.80 4.04 31.60
N LEU A 213 8.80 4.84 30.55
CA LEU A 213 9.63 6.00 30.36
C LEU A 213 8.75 7.19 29.96
N ARG A 214 8.94 8.34 30.61
CA ARG A 214 8.18 9.56 30.33
C ARG A 214 9.08 10.57 29.62
N LEU A 215 8.68 10.97 28.42
CA LEU A 215 9.29 12.06 27.64
C LEU A 215 8.65 13.41 28.00
N LEU A 216 7.44 13.39 28.55
CA LEU A 216 6.76 14.55 29.13
C LEU A 216 6.54 14.36 30.64
N PRO A 217 6.56 15.44 31.44
CA PRO A 217 6.18 15.38 32.84
C PRO A 217 4.80 14.74 33.04
N GLU A 218 4.59 14.06 34.17
CA GLU A 218 3.30 13.46 34.48
C GLU A 218 2.16 14.50 34.45
N GLY A 219 1.06 14.15 33.76
CA GLY A 219 -0.09 15.02 33.58
C GLY A 219 0.08 16.10 32.51
N LYS A 220 1.28 16.27 31.92
CA LYS A 220 1.48 17.17 30.79
C LYS A 220 0.86 16.55 29.52
N ASP A 221 0.03 17.35 28.86
CA ASP A 221 -0.51 17.02 27.54
C ASP A 221 0.35 17.68 26.44
N GLY A 222 0.99 16.86 25.62
CA GLY A 222 1.72 17.26 24.42
C GLY A 222 0.82 17.46 23.20
N GLY A 223 -0.46 17.07 23.30
CA GLY A 223 -1.45 17.16 22.24
C GLY A 223 -1.28 16.11 21.13
N HIS A 224 -2.27 16.10 20.23
CA HIS A 224 -2.38 15.14 19.14
C HIS A 224 -1.16 15.08 18.21
N ALA A 225 -0.40 16.18 18.11
CA ALA A 225 0.75 16.27 17.21
C ALA A 225 2.08 15.81 17.85
N TYR A 226 2.09 15.33 19.11
CA TYR A 226 3.34 15.10 19.82
C TYR A 226 4.22 14.00 19.20
N MET A 227 3.65 12.83 18.89
CA MET A 227 4.32 11.75 18.17
C MET A 227 3.38 11.04 17.20
N ARG A 228 3.95 10.35 16.20
CA ARG A 228 3.19 9.54 15.21
C ARG A 228 3.62 8.08 15.16
N ASN A 229 4.84 7.77 15.58
CA ASN A 229 5.34 6.42 15.67
C ASN A 229 6.49 6.35 16.69
N ALA A 230 6.70 5.16 17.24
CA ALA A 230 7.83 4.83 18.06
C ALA A 230 8.19 3.35 17.90
N ARG A 231 9.47 3.01 18.08
CA ARG A 231 9.98 1.63 18.02
C ARG A 231 10.95 1.38 19.17
N ARG A 232 10.89 0.18 19.75
CA ARG A 232 11.93 -0.34 20.66
C ARG A 232 13.04 -0.94 19.80
N LEU A 233 14.27 -0.51 20.01
CA LEU A 233 15.43 -0.98 19.26
C LEU A 233 16.14 -2.15 19.97
N PRO A 234 16.88 -3.03 19.25
CA PRO A 234 17.62 -4.15 19.84
C PRO A 234 18.66 -3.74 20.89
N ASN A 235 19.20 -2.53 20.80
CA ASN A 235 20.15 -1.98 21.79
C ASN A 235 19.44 -1.50 23.08
N GLY A 236 18.12 -1.66 23.19
CA GLY A 236 17.33 -1.20 24.33
C GLY A 236 17.03 0.29 24.30
N HIS A 237 17.22 0.98 23.18
CA HIS A 237 16.82 2.38 23.00
C HIS A 237 15.41 2.48 22.40
N TYR A 238 14.91 3.71 22.30
CA TYR A 238 13.65 4.03 21.66
C TYR A 238 13.86 5.01 20.51
N LEU A 239 13.34 4.70 19.33
CA LEU A 239 13.33 5.62 18.20
C LEU A 239 11.92 6.21 18.08
N VAL A 240 11.80 7.54 18.12
CA VAL A 240 10.50 8.24 18.20
C VAL A 240 10.40 9.31 17.13
N ALA A 241 9.31 9.29 16.36
CA ALA A 241 8.96 10.31 15.39
C ALA A 241 8.08 11.38 16.03
N HIS A 242 8.67 12.53 16.36
CA HIS A 242 7.96 13.68 16.90
C HIS A 242 7.41 14.55 15.76
N TYR A 243 6.13 14.36 15.47
CA TYR A 243 5.48 14.97 14.31
C TYR A 243 5.46 16.51 14.38
N GLY A 244 4.93 17.07 15.47
CA GLY A 244 4.80 18.52 15.65
C GLY A 244 6.12 19.24 15.82
N GLU A 245 7.11 18.58 16.44
CA GLU A 245 8.48 19.11 16.57
C GLU A 245 9.32 18.92 15.30
N GLN A 246 8.82 18.14 14.33
CA GLN A 246 9.47 17.87 13.06
C GLN A 246 10.87 17.26 13.20
N VAL A 247 11.00 16.29 14.10
CA VAL A 247 12.27 15.67 14.45
C VAL A 247 12.09 14.18 14.78
N VAL A 248 13.09 13.37 14.46
CA VAL A 248 13.20 11.99 14.95
C VAL A 248 14.27 11.96 16.03
N ARG A 249 13.98 11.34 17.17
CA ARG A 249 14.94 11.20 18.27
C ARG A 249 15.14 9.75 18.65
N GLU A 250 16.38 9.41 18.98
CA GLU A 250 16.70 8.18 19.70
C GLU A 250 16.91 8.52 21.17
N TYR A 251 16.20 7.82 22.05
CA TYR A 251 16.30 7.94 23.49
C TYR A 251 16.95 6.68 24.06
N ASP A 252 17.90 6.83 24.96
CA ASP A 252 18.38 5.71 25.76
C ASP A 252 17.32 5.26 26.78
N ASP A 253 17.62 4.21 27.54
CA ASP A 253 16.68 3.63 28.51
C ASP A 253 16.37 4.56 29.71
N SER A 254 17.16 5.63 29.89
CA SER A 254 16.92 6.68 30.90
C SER A 254 16.05 7.82 30.38
N GLY A 255 15.81 7.90 29.07
CA GLY A 255 15.13 9.01 28.41
C GLY A 255 16.03 10.15 27.99
N SER A 256 17.35 9.96 28.00
CA SER A 256 18.28 10.94 27.45
C SER A 256 18.31 10.83 25.93
N VAL A 257 18.30 11.97 25.23
CA VAL A 257 18.42 12.03 23.77
C VAL A 257 19.86 11.69 23.39
N VAL A 258 20.05 10.60 22.63
CA VAL A 258 21.37 10.17 22.14
C VAL A 258 21.57 10.40 20.64
N LEU A 259 20.48 10.65 19.92
CA LEU A 259 20.50 11.05 18.51
C LEU A 259 19.30 11.96 18.24
N GLU A 260 19.51 13.00 17.45
CA GLU A 260 18.44 13.87 16.95
C GLU A 260 18.63 14.07 15.43
N ILE A 261 17.59 13.79 14.66
CA ILE A 261 17.57 13.91 13.21
C ILE A 261 16.47 14.90 12.81
N PRO A 262 16.82 16.09 12.29
CA PRO A 262 15.84 17.01 11.75
C PRO A 262 15.01 16.37 10.63
N ALA A 263 13.70 16.40 10.76
CA ALA A 263 12.75 15.75 9.85
C ALA A 263 11.60 16.71 9.50
N VAL A 264 11.96 17.85 8.90
CA VAL A 264 11.00 18.86 8.41
C VAL A 264 9.92 18.21 7.54
N GLY A 265 8.67 18.65 7.70
CA GLY A 265 7.52 18.03 7.03
C GLY A 265 6.69 17.10 7.90
N GLY A 266 7.03 17.00 9.19
CA GLY A 266 6.30 16.21 10.19
C GLY A 266 6.56 14.71 10.01
N PRO A 267 7.56 14.13 10.69
CA PRO A 267 7.87 12.71 10.55
C PRO A 267 6.69 11.87 11.03
N HIS A 268 6.31 10.87 10.24
CA HIS A 268 5.31 9.89 10.63
C HIS A 268 5.96 8.64 11.20
N SER A 269 6.78 7.95 10.40
CA SER A 269 7.45 6.70 10.78
C SER A 269 8.96 6.85 10.66
N ALA A 270 9.69 6.12 11.49
CA ALA A 270 11.14 6.00 11.43
C ALA A 270 11.57 4.55 11.72
N VAL A 271 12.41 4.00 10.87
CA VAL A 271 12.92 2.62 10.97
C VAL A 271 14.44 2.63 10.93
N ARG A 272 15.06 1.99 11.93
CA ARG A 272 16.51 1.74 11.96
C ARG A 272 16.82 0.53 11.05
N LEU A 273 17.67 0.73 10.07
CA LEU A 273 18.11 -0.31 9.14
C LEU A 273 19.28 -1.13 9.73
N PRO A 274 19.53 -2.37 9.25
CA PRO A 274 20.60 -3.23 9.77
C PRO A 274 22.02 -2.65 9.68
N ASP A 275 22.28 -1.80 8.68
CA ASP A 275 23.54 -1.07 8.53
C ASP A 275 23.68 0.11 9.51
N GLY A 276 22.65 0.39 10.30
CA GLY A 276 22.57 1.48 11.26
C GLY A 276 22.05 2.79 10.69
N HIS A 277 21.69 2.85 9.41
CA HIS A 277 21.00 4.00 8.82
C HIS A 277 19.57 4.12 9.37
N THR A 278 18.96 5.29 9.22
CA THR A 278 17.57 5.51 9.63
C THR A 278 16.75 5.99 8.44
N LEU A 279 15.70 5.25 8.10
CA LEU A 279 14.74 5.56 7.04
C LEU A 279 13.52 6.24 7.66
N ILE A 280 13.12 7.39 7.13
CA ILE A 280 12.12 8.28 7.73
C ILE A 280 11.11 8.71 6.67
N SER A 281 9.82 8.62 6.99
CA SER A 281 8.74 9.21 6.20
C SER A 281 8.25 10.50 6.84
N CYS A 282 7.91 11.48 6.00
CA CYS A 282 7.30 12.72 6.43
C CYS A 282 5.92 12.90 5.81
N GLY A 283 4.99 13.41 6.62
CA GLY A 283 3.65 13.79 6.23
C GLY A 283 3.64 15.01 5.30
N ASP A 284 2.63 15.86 5.42
CA ASP A 284 2.37 16.94 4.45
C ASP A 284 2.49 18.35 5.04
N MET A 285 3.18 18.50 6.17
CA MET A 285 3.60 19.83 6.62
C MET A 285 4.59 20.45 5.61
N PRO A 286 4.76 21.78 5.59
CA PRO A 286 5.72 22.44 4.69
C PRO A 286 7.10 21.79 4.75
N GLY A 287 7.61 21.35 3.58
CA GLY A 287 8.88 20.62 3.46
C GLY A 287 8.78 19.09 3.61
N GLY A 288 7.57 18.55 3.71
CA GLY A 288 7.27 17.11 3.74
C GLY A 288 7.09 16.47 2.36
N ASN A 289 6.10 15.57 2.27
CA ASN A 289 5.75 14.72 1.13
C ASN A 289 6.97 13.95 0.61
N ARG A 290 7.68 13.30 1.54
CA ARG A 290 8.97 12.68 1.26
C ARG A 290 9.26 11.47 2.14
N VAL A 291 10.14 10.62 1.65
CA VAL A 291 10.83 9.58 2.41
C VAL A 291 12.32 9.76 2.21
N PHE A 292 13.10 9.74 3.27
CA PHE A 292 14.55 9.91 3.18
C PHE A 292 15.30 9.01 4.15
N GLU A 293 16.54 8.71 3.80
CA GLU A 293 17.46 7.90 4.60
C GLU A 293 18.63 8.75 5.05
N VAL A 294 19.00 8.60 6.33
CA VAL A 294 20.22 9.18 6.88
C VAL A 294 21.18 8.10 7.34
N ASP A 295 22.48 8.36 7.16
CA ASP A 295 23.51 7.52 7.76
C ASP A 295 23.57 7.71 9.29
N ARG A 296 24.47 6.96 9.94
CA ARG A 296 24.67 7.02 11.42
C ARG A 296 25.07 8.40 11.94
N SER A 297 25.61 9.28 11.09
CA SER A 297 25.96 10.66 11.45
C SER A 297 24.81 11.65 11.30
N GLY A 298 23.65 11.19 10.79
CA GLY A 298 22.51 12.03 10.47
C GLY A 298 22.60 12.70 9.09
N LYS A 299 23.61 12.36 8.28
CA LYS A 299 23.73 12.88 6.92
C LYS A 299 22.77 12.14 5.99
N ARG A 300 21.98 12.90 5.22
CA ARG A 300 21.07 12.35 4.22
C ARG A 300 21.84 11.67 3.08
N VAL A 301 21.52 10.41 2.81
CA VAL A 301 22.16 9.56 1.78
C VAL A 301 21.21 9.12 0.67
N TRP A 302 19.89 9.16 0.93
CA TRP A 302 18.85 8.83 -0.06
C TRP A 302 17.58 9.64 0.23
N GLU A 303 16.78 9.95 -0.80
CA GLU A 303 15.49 10.66 -0.67
C GLU A 303 14.62 10.41 -1.90
N VAL A 304 13.30 10.32 -1.72
CA VAL A 304 12.27 10.51 -2.74
C VAL A 304 11.27 11.55 -2.25
N LYS A 305 10.84 12.49 -3.12
CA LYS A 305 9.95 13.58 -2.69
C LYS A 305 8.98 14.07 -3.78
N GLY A 306 7.84 14.58 -3.33
CA GLY A 306 6.88 15.30 -4.16
C GLY A 306 6.46 14.53 -5.40
N GLU A 307 6.83 15.05 -6.57
CA GLU A 307 6.47 14.52 -7.89
C GLU A 307 7.66 13.84 -8.59
N GLU A 308 8.68 13.40 -7.85
CA GLU A 308 9.90 12.80 -8.43
C GLU A 308 9.62 11.46 -9.14
N LEU A 309 8.56 10.75 -8.73
CA LEU A 309 8.17 9.47 -9.31
C LEU A 309 7.24 9.68 -10.52
N PRO A 310 7.50 9.06 -11.69
CA PRO A 310 6.68 9.26 -12.89
C PRO A 310 5.19 8.97 -12.65
N GLY A 311 4.36 10.01 -12.77
CA GLY A 311 2.90 9.90 -12.63
C GLY A 311 2.41 9.67 -11.21
N ILE A 312 3.27 9.75 -10.19
CA ILE A 312 2.92 9.52 -8.79
C ILE A 312 3.30 10.73 -7.95
N SER A 313 2.27 11.31 -7.34
CA SER A 313 2.41 12.40 -6.37
C SER A 313 2.44 11.85 -4.94
N LEU A 314 3.53 12.10 -4.22
CA LEU A 314 3.62 11.81 -2.80
C LEU A 314 2.73 12.77 -2.01
N LYS A 315 1.86 12.22 -1.16
CA LYS A 315 0.97 12.95 -0.25
C LYS A 315 1.52 12.77 1.16
N PHE A 316 0.70 12.37 2.13
CA PHE A 316 1.18 12.14 3.48
C PHE A 316 1.93 10.80 3.52
N MET A 317 3.26 10.82 3.58
CA MET A 317 4.03 9.57 3.66
C MET A 317 3.98 9.03 5.08
N ALA A 318 3.47 7.82 5.23
CA ALA A 318 3.18 7.18 6.52
C ALA A 318 4.11 5.97 6.76
N GLY A 319 3.57 4.79 7.12
CA GLY A 319 4.35 3.56 7.32
C GLY A 319 5.25 3.21 6.13
N LEU A 320 6.37 2.55 6.39
CA LEU A 320 7.39 2.25 5.39
C LEU A 320 8.11 0.95 5.72
N GLN A 321 8.58 0.21 4.72
CA GLN A 321 9.35 -1.02 4.93
C GLN A 321 10.50 -1.10 3.91
N ARG A 322 11.73 -1.32 4.38
CA ARG A 322 12.87 -1.67 3.51
C ARG A 322 12.88 -3.19 3.32
N LEU A 323 12.91 -3.63 2.07
CA LEU A 323 12.92 -5.03 1.69
C LEU A 323 14.36 -5.59 1.61
N PRO A 324 14.57 -6.91 1.74
CA PRO A 324 15.90 -7.53 1.65
C PRO A 324 16.65 -7.28 0.33
N ASN A 325 15.92 -7.04 -0.76
CA ASN A 325 16.49 -6.69 -2.07
C ASN A 325 16.92 -5.21 -2.17
N GLY A 326 16.70 -4.41 -1.12
CA GLY A 326 17.02 -2.98 -1.06
C GLY A 326 15.87 -2.05 -1.45
N ASN A 327 14.75 -2.56 -1.96
CA ASN A 327 13.59 -1.76 -2.33
C ASN A 327 12.88 -1.19 -1.10
N THR A 328 12.21 -0.05 -1.25
CA THR A 328 11.41 0.58 -0.19
C THR A 328 9.94 0.56 -0.57
N VAL A 329 9.12 -0.05 0.27
CA VAL A 329 7.65 0.06 0.24
C VAL A 329 7.23 1.21 1.16
N MET A 330 6.30 2.04 0.73
CA MET A 330 5.82 3.20 1.48
C MET A 330 4.31 3.38 1.35
N CYS A 331 3.67 3.72 2.47
CA CYS A 331 2.29 4.14 2.54
C CYS A 331 2.17 5.61 2.12
N ASN A 332 1.31 5.87 1.15
CA ASN A 332 0.94 7.20 0.69
C ASN A 332 -0.50 7.49 1.15
N TRP A 333 -0.64 7.98 2.37
CA TRP A 333 -1.92 8.19 3.02
C TRP A 333 -2.64 9.41 2.42
N LEU A 334 -3.95 9.24 2.15
CA LEU A 334 -4.70 10.17 1.30
C LEU A 334 -5.79 10.99 2.03
N GLY A 335 -5.86 10.91 3.36
CA GLY A 335 -7.00 11.42 4.12
C GLY A 335 -7.06 12.94 4.28
N HIS A 336 -6.00 13.69 3.97
CA HIS A 336 -6.02 15.16 3.92
C HIS A 336 -6.54 15.66 2.55
N GLY A 337 -7.73 15.19 2.16
CA GLY A 337 -8.41 15.64 0.93
C GLY A 337 -7.79 15.12 -0.38
N GLN A 338 -7.02 14.02 -0.31
CA GLN A 338 -6.32 13.43 -1.46
C GLN A 338 -6.89 12.08 -1.91
N PHE A 339 -8.09 11.70 -1.43
CA PHE A 339 -8.73 10.44 -1.77
C PHE A 339 -8.75 10.18 -3.28
N GLY A 340 -8.28 9.00 -3.70
CA GLY A 340 -8.28 8.56 -5.09
C GLY A 340 -7.30 9.30 -6.02
N LYS A 341 -6.42 10.17 -5.50
CA LYS A 341 -5.51 10.99 -6.33
C LYS A 341 -4.11 10.39 -6.50
N ALA A 342 -3.76 9.34 -5.78
CA ALA A 342 -2.48 8.65 -5.86
C ALA A 342 -2.62 7.21 -5.34
N PRO A 343 -1.69 6.28 -5.66
CA PRO A 343 -1.67 4.95 -5.07
C PRO A 343 -1.58 5.00 -3.55
N HIS A 344 -2.16 4.01 -2.86
CA HIS A 344 -2.04 3.84 -1.41
C HIS A 344 -0.68 3.30 -0.98
N LEU A 345 -0.12 2.36 -1.75
CA LEU A 345 1.20 1.79 -1.53
C LEU A 345 2.04 1.98 -2.78
N ILE A 346 3.33 2.26 -2.57
CA ILE A 346 4.32 2.45 -3.62
C ILE A 346 5.56 1.66 -3.21
N GLU A 347 6.12 0.85 -4.10
CA GLU A 347 7.44 0.26 -3.96
C GLU A 347 8.40 0.86 -4.98
N VAL A 348 9.56 1.28 -4.50
CA VAL A 348 10.64 1.79 -5.33
C VAL A 348 11.94 1.05 -5.09
N THR A 349 12.74 0.91 -6.13
CA THR A 349 14.11 0.43 -6.04
C THR A 349 15.05 1.49 -5.42
N PRO A 350 16.30 1.15 -5.06
CA PRO A 350 17.28 2.13 -4.60
C PRO A 350 17.54 3.29 -5.57
N ASP A 351 17.48 3.03 -6.89
CA ASP A 351 17.55 4.03 -7.96
C ASP A 351 16.22 4.78 -8.21
N LYS A 352 15.20 4.55 -7.37
CA LYS A 352 13.89 5.20 -7.35
C LYS A 352 12.97 4.83 -8.52
N SER A 353 13.25 3.72 -9.19
CA SER A 353 12.33 3.14 -10.18
C SER A 353 11.12 2.52 -9.46
N VAL A 354 9.91 2.86 -9.90
CA VAL A 354 8.66 2.30 -9.34
C VAL A 354 8.48 0.89 -9.87
N VAL A 355 8.41 -0.10 -8.97
CA VAL A 355 8.29 -1.53 -9.33
C VAL A 355 6.96 -2.15 -8.93
N TRP A 356 6.26 -1.56 -7.95
CA TRP A 356 4.93 -1.99 -7.55
C TRP A 356 4.11 -0.82 -7.00
N THR A 357 2.79 -0.87 -7.23
CA THR A 357 1.83 0.05 -6.61
C THR A 357 0.53 -0.67 -6.27
N PHE A 358 -0.15 -0.19 -5.25
CA PHE A 358 -1.51 -0.64 -4.90
C PHE A 358 -2.45 0.57 -4.79
N ALA A 359 -3.56 0.57 -5.54
CA ALA A 359 -4.46 1.72 -5.70
C ALA A 359 -5.95 1.34 -5.71
N ASP A 360 -6.35 0.33 -4.95
CA ASP A 360 -7.78 0.00 -4.79
C ASP A 360 -8.48 1.05 -3.90
N HIS A 361 -9.08 2.05 -4.54
CA HIS A 361 -9.83 3.11 -3.89
C HIS A 361 -11.30 2.77 -3.64
N VAL A 362 -11.73 1.54 -3.96
CA VAL A 362 -13.08 1.05 -3.70
C VAL A 362 -13.10 0.32 -2.36
N ALA A 363 -12.17 -0.60 -2.15
CA ALA A 363 -12.08 -1.37 -0.90
C ALA A 363 -11.39 -0.62 0.23
N PHE A 364 -10.53 0.36 -0.10
CA PHE A 364 -9.73 1.13 0.86
C PHE A 364 -9.99 2.63 0.77
N ARG A 365 -9.89 3.30 1.93
CA ARG A 365 -9.94 4.76 2.02
C ARG A 365 -8.57 5.37 2.21
N THR A 366 -7.81 4.95 3.24
CA THR A 366 -6.48 5.50 3.52
C THR A 366 -5.56 4.50 4.23
N ILE A 367 -4.56 3.98 3.50
CA ILE A 367 -3.56 3.09 4.13
C ILE A 367 -2.50 3.92 4.88
N SER A 368 -2.35 3.70 6.19
CA SER A 368 -1.38 4.42 7.04
C SER A 368 -0.18 3.57 7.46
N SER A 369 -0.30 2.25 7.54
CA SER A 369 0.77 1.31 7.87
C SER A 369 0.60 0.02 7.07
N VAL A 370 1.72 -0.64 6.81
CA VAL A 370 1.80 -1.85 5.99
C VAL A 370 2.90 -2.78 6.51
N GLN A 371 2.62 -4.07 6.51
CA GLN A 371 3.60 -5.13 6.64
C GLN A 371 3.44 -6.09 5.45
N LEU A 372 4.48 -6.24 4.64
CA LEU A 372 4.50 -7.29 3.62
C LEU A 372 4.65 -8.67 4.27
N LEU A 373 3.86 -9.65 3.81
CA LEU A 373 3.74 -11.00 4.40
C LEU A 373 4.59 -12.05 3.66
N ASP A 374 5.18 -11.68 2.52
CA ASP A 374 6.13 -12.49 1.77
C ASP A 374 7.60 -12.11 2.05
N VAL A 375 7.83 -11.17 2.97
CA VAL A 375 9.15 -10.90 3.54
C VAL A 375 9.41 -11.88 4.68
N PRO A 376 10.43 -12.75 4.59
CA PRO A 376 10.74 -13.69 5.66
C PRO A 376 11.34 -12.96 6.88
N GLY A 377 10.93 -13.40 8.07
CA GLY A 377 11.51 -12.96 9.34
C GLY A 377 10.51 -12.99 10.49
N ASP A 378 11.03 -12.98 11.71
CA ASP A 378 10.27 -12.89 12.95
C ASP A 378 10.13 -11.42 13.41
N THR A 379 8.88 -10.92 13.45
CA THR A 379 8.55 -9.56 13.90
C THR A 379 8.86 -9.31 15.38
N THR A 380 8.99 -10.36 16.20
CA THR A 380 9.35 -10.28 17.61
C THR A 380 10.86 -10.28 17.87
N GLN A 381 11.67 -10.64 16.87
CA GLN A 381 13.13 -10.69 16.95
C GLN A 381 13.81 -9.58 16.12
N TRP A 382 13.06 -8.53 15.75
CA TRP A 382 13.53 -7.41 14.92
C TRP A 382 14.06 -7.81 13.53
N GLU A 383 13.73 -9.01 13.04
CA GLU A 383 14.10 -9.45 11.69
C GLU A 383 13.26 -8.75 10.61
N ILE A 384 12.07 -8.29 10.98
CA ILE A 384 11.19 -7.43 10.17
C ILE A 384 10.98 -6.12 10.93
N SER A 385 11.07 -5.00 10.22
CA SER A 385 10.77 -3.67 10.76
C SER A 385 10.07 -2.80 9.72
N HIS A 386 8.97 -2.15 10.12
CA HIS A 386 8.19 -1.23 9.30
C HIS A 386 7.56 -0.07 10.08
#